data_AF-A0ABC8ISU2-F1
#
_entry.id   AF-A0ABC8ISU2-F1
#
_cell.length_a   1.000
_cell.length_b   1.000
_cell.length_c   1.000
_cell.angle_alpha   90.00
_cell.angle_beta   90.00
_cell.angle_gamma   90.00
#
_symmetry.space_group_name_H-M   'P 1'
#
loop_
_entity.id
_entity.type
_entity.pdbx_description
1 polymer ?
#
loop_
_entity_poly.entity_id
_entity_poly.type
_entity_poly.pdbx_seq_one_letter_code
_entity_poly.pdbx_strand_id
1 'polypeptide(L)'
;MDSTAGFGSSYEISSSTTFFAPAPTCNTDSSILYHAPDVSALQRLSNSLESVFDSPESFYSDAKLVLSCGQEVPFHRVLLAARSPFFRTALTTSVVKLELKEIAKDHVVGIDSVVSVLAYIYTGRVKPQPKGVSECADEGCRHVSCRPAVDFMVEVLYLASVFEIQELVMLYQRHLLDVVDRVVVDDILLVLKLSNICGEACKKLTERCVDIIVMSDVDLVTLDKSLPQHIVNEIVKVREDLGYEVAETEKHVLNIYKALDSDDVELVKMLLTEGHTNLDDAYALHFAVKYCDVKTANNLLDLNLADVNLRNPRGYTVLHVAAMRKEPDLILSLLTKGSRASEMSWEGRTALLIAKQVTMAAEYNNLAEQCKPSLKGRLCVEILEQADKGDPFPRDISPSLVMADHDLRMRLLDLENRVALAKRLFPTEAQVAMNIAQVKGTSEFMVSSLKPNRPAGAKRTSPDSEIAPFKILEEHQSRLKALSRTVLDQIMDCDDLTQLACGDEEDTPEKRVQKKQRYMEIQEIVKKAFTEDKEEHGKSSLSASSSSTSKSIAVKRSKLSHRRR
;
A
#
# COMPACT_ATOMS: atom_id res chain seq x y z
N MET A 1 40.44 50.93 16.47
CA MET A 1 41.37 49.91 15.97
C MET A 1 41.38 48.80 17.01
N ASP A 2 41.37 47.56 16.53
CA ASP A 2 41.15 46.28 17.21
C ASP A 2 39.71 45.83 17.46
N SER A 3 39.36 44.76 16.70
CA SER A 3 38.75 43.51 17.16
C SER A 3 37.55 43.03 16.33
N THR A 4 37.63 41.74 15.99
CA THR A 4 36.57 40.77 15.64
C THR A 4 35.91 40.87 14.25
N ALA A 5 36.52 40.16 13.29
CA ALA A 5 35.86 39.69 12.06
C ALA A 5 35.22 38.31 12.30
N GLY A 6 33.99 38.16 11.83
CA GLY A 6 33.13 37.01 12.04
C GLY A 6 33.45 35.79 11.17
N PHE A 7 33.04 34.63 11.68
CA PHE A 7 33.00 33.36 10.96
C PHE A 7 31.66 33.22 10.24
N GLY A 8 31.71 33.14 8.91
CA GLY A 8 30.61 32.65 8.06
C GLY A 8 30.80 31.15 7.81
N SER A 9 29.79 30.37 8.19
CA SER A 9 29.70 28.91 8.00
C SER A 9 29.26 28.59 6.57
N SER A 10 30.06 27.83 5.84
CA SER A 10 29.64 27.05 4.66
C SER A 10 30.16 25.63 4.86
N TYR A 11 29.24 24.67 5.02
CA TYR A 11 29.53 23.25 5.14
C TYR A 11 29.26 22.59 3.78
N GLU A 12 30.31 22.24 3.06
CA GLU A 12 30.26 21.16 2.08
C GLU A 12 30.86 19.90 2.71
N ILE A 13 30.04 18.85 2.79
CA ILE A 13 30.42 17.53 3.28
C ILE A 13 30.94 16.74 2.07
N SER A 14 32.23 16.42 2.09
CA SER A 14 32.83 15.39 1.24
C SER A 14 33.96 14.76 2.03
N SER A 15 33.76 13.55 2.55
CA SER A 15 34.85 12.61 2.85
C SER A 15 34.28 11.26 3.29
N SER A 16 34.40 10.29 2.38
CA SER A 16 34.30 8.86 2.64
C SER A 16 35.49 8.42 3.48
N THR A 17 35.25 7.82 4.66
CA THR A 17 36.28 7.16 5.46
C THR A 17 35.92 5.70 5.71
N THR A 18 36.49 4.82 4.89
CA THR A 18 36.58 3.38 5.14
C THR A 18 37.72 3.11 6.14
N PHE A 19 37.41 2.56 7.31
CA PHE A 19 38.40 2.08 8.27
C PHE A 19 38.76 0.62 7.97
N PHE A 20 40.05 0.30 7.82
CA PHE A 20 40.56 -1.07 7.88
C PHE A 20 41.64 -1.18 8.96
N ALA A 21 41.58 -2.24 9.76
CA ALA A 21 42.56 -2.59 10.79
C ALA A 21 43.83 -3.23 10.17
N PRO A 22 45.03 -3.02 10.74
CA PRO A 22 46.26 -3.57 10.19
C PRO A 22 46.51 -5.02 10.68
N ALA A 23 46.83 -5.92 9.77
CA ALA A 23 47.33 -7.27 10.06
C ALA A 23 48.88 -7.30 10.05
N PRO A 24 49.52 -8.24 10.77
CA PRO A 24 50.94 -8.12 11.14
C PRO A 24 51.88 -8.52 10.00
N THR A 25 53.04 -7.85 9.99
CA THR A 25 54.09 -7.97 9.00
C THR A 25 54.82 -9.31 9.08
N CYS A 26 54.95 -10.00 7.94
CA CYS A 26 56.00 -10.99 7.73
C CYS A 26 56.69 -10.67 6.40
N ASN A 27 57.96 -10.31 6.48
CA ASN A 27 58.83 -10.06 5.33
C ASN A 27 59.20 -11.38 4.67
N THR A 28 58.97 -11.51 3.36
CA THR A 28 59.89 -12.21 2.45
C THR A 28 59.55 -11.87 1.00
N ASP A 29 60.59 -11.49 0.26
CA ASP A 29 60.56 -10.98 -1.09
C ASP A 29 59.88 -11.93 -2.09
N SER A 30 58.76 -11.48 -2.65
CA SER A 30 58.34 -11.81 -4.01
C SER A 30 57.45 -10.67 -4.51
N SER A 31 57.97 -9.90 -5.45
CA SER A 31 57.31 -8.75 -6.06
C SER A 31 56.18 -9.20 -6.99
N ILE A 32 55.05 -9.59 -6.41
CA ILE A 32 53.77 -9.59 -7.10
C ILE A 32 53.22 -8.17 -6.96
N LEU A 33 53.25 -7.41 -8.06
CA LEU A 33 52.52 -6.16 -8.20
C LEU A 33 51.02 -6.47 -8.09
N TYR A 34 50.49 -6.42 -6.87
CA TYR A 34 49.06 -6.32 -6.67
C TYR A 34 48.63 -4.94 -7.15
N HIS A 35 48.14 -4.84 -8.39
CA HIS A 35 47.30 -3.72 -8.78
C HIS A 35 46.15 -3.65 -7.77
N ALA A 36 46.03 -2.52 -7.07
CA ALA A 36 44.86 -2.27 -6.25
C ALA A 36 43.63 -2.53 -7.14
N PRO A 37 42.65 -3.35 -6.69
CA PRO A 37 41.49 -3.63 -7.51
C PRO A 37 40.86 -2.30 -7.91
N ASP A 38 40.57 -2.13 -9.20
CA ASP A 38 39.90 -0.94 -9.70
C ASP A 38 38.54 -0.86 -9.01
N VAL A 39 38.46 -0.02 -7.98
CA VAL A 39 37.29 0.15 -7.13
C VAL A 39 36.08 0.52 -8.00
N SER A 40 36.30 1.20 -9.12
CA SER A 40 35.25 1.54 -10.07
C SER A 40 34.70 0.32 -10.81
N ALA A 41 35.55 -0.65 -11.16
CA ALA A 41 35.15 -1.89 -11.80
C ALA A 41 34.37 -2.80 -10.84
N LEU A 42 34.82 -2.91 -9.58
CA LEU A 42 34.09 -3.64 -8.54
C LEU A 42 32.73 -2.99 -8.22
N GLN A 43 32.68 -1.65 -8.23
CA GLN A 43 31.42 -0.92 -8.03
C GLN A 43 30.44 -1.18 -9.18
N ARG A 44 30.91 -1.19 -10.42
CA ARG A 44 30.08 -1.53 -11.59
C ARG A 44 29.58 -2.96 -11.55
N LEU A 45 30.44 -3.91 -11.15
CA LEU A 45 30.05 -5.31 -10.99
C LEU A 45 28.95 -5.45 -9.93
N SER A 46 29.12 -4.80 -8.78
CA SER A 46 28.14 -4.80 -7.71
C SER A 46 26.79 -4.24 -8.14
N ASN A 47 26.78 -3.09 -8.85
CA ASN A 47 25.56 -2.51 -9.41
C ASN A 47 24.89 -3.44 -10.44
N SER A 48 25.70 -4.11 -11.27
CA SER A 48 25.20 -5.05 -12.27
C SER A 48 24.53 -6.26 -11.61
N LEU A 49 25.17 -6.86 -10.60
CA LEU A 49 24.61 -8.00 -9.87
C LEU A 49 23.34 -7.64 -9.09
N GLU A 50 23.26 -6.41 -8.57
CA GLU A 50 22.09 -5.89 -7.89
C GLU A 50 20.87 -5.75 -8.82
N SER A 51 21.08 -5.48 -10.11
CA SER A 51 19.98 -5.32 -11.08
C SER A 51 19.14 -6.59 -11.31
N VAL A 52 19.50 -7.71 -10.66
CA VAL A 52 18.63 -8.88 -10.48
C VAL A 52 17.30 -8.53 -9.80
N PHE A 53 17.25 -7.50 -8.96
CA PHE A 53 16.02 -7.08 -8.28
C PHE A 53 15.12 -6.22 -9.18
N ASP A 54 15.69 -5.54 -10.17
CA ASP A 54 14.95 -4.72 -11.13
C ASP A 54 14.54 -5.53 -12.38
N SER A 55 15.38 -6.46 -12.80
CA SER A 55 15.24 -7.21 -14.06
C SER A 55 15.63 -8.69 -13.89
N PRO A 56 14.82 -9.46 -13.15
CA PRO A 56 15.18 -10.82 -12.72
C PRO A 56 15.40 -11.81 -13.86
N GLU A 57 14.80 -11.57 -15.03
CA GLU A 57 14.96 -12.42 -16.21
C GLU A 57 16.35 -12.31 -16.85
N SER A 58 17.07 -11.23 -16.59
CA SER A 58 18.37 -10.96 -17.20
C SER A 58 19.55 -11.56 -16.43
N PHE A 59 19.34 -12.01 -15.18
CA PHE A 59 20.38 -12.57 -14.32
C PHE A 59 20.00 -13.97 -13.83
N TYR A 60 20.92 -14.93 -14.02
CA TYR A 60 20.76 -16.34 -13.64
C TYR A 60 20.82 -16.54 -12.10
N SER A 61 19.79 -16.08 -11.39
CA SER A 61 19.60 -16.36 -9.97
C SER A 61 19.47 -17.87 -9.71
N ASP A 62 20.10 -18.34 -8.63
CA ASP A 62 20.16 -19.77 -8.26
C ASP A 62 19.28 -20.12 -7.05
N ALA A 63 18.60 -19.13 -6.47
CA ALA A 63 17.62 -19.30 -5.41
C ALA A 63 16.60 -18.15 -5.36
N LYS A 64 15.52 -18.36 -4.60
CA LYS A 64 14.43 -17.40 -4.44
C LYS A 64 13.97 -17.31 -2.99
N LEU A 65 13.62 -16.10 -2.56
CA LEU A 65 12.99 -15.82 -1.27
C LEU A 65 11.50 -15.60 -1.49
N VAL A 66 10.66 -16.45 -0.92
CA VAL A 66 9.20 -16.41 -1.06
C VAL A 66 8.62 -15.57 0.08
N LEU A 67 7.92 -14.50 -0.25
CA LEU A 67 7.26 -13.62 0.71
C LEU A 67 5.89 -14.19 1.13
N SER A 68 5.34 -13.66 2.22
CA SER A 68 4.01 -14.04 2.72
C SER A 68 2.88 -13.76 1.71
N CYS A 69 3.08 -12.82 0.78
CA CYS A 69 2.14 -12.53 -0.31
C CYS A 69 2.25 -13.51 -1.50
N GLY A 70 3.19 -14.46 -1.47
CA GLY A 70 3.47 -15.41 -2.55
C GLY A 70 4.39 -14.86 -3.65
N GLN A 71 4.83 -13.60 -3.55
CA GLN A 71 5.86 -13.06 -4.45
C GLN A 71 7.22 -13.73 -4.18
N GLU A 72 7.99 -13.92 -5.25
CA GLU A 72 9.34 -14.48 -5.17
C GLU A 72 10.37 -13.40 -5.49
N VAL A 73 11.34 -13.20 -4.59
CA VAL A 73 12.50 -12.33 -4.82
C VAL A 73 13.71 -13.19 -5.16
N PRO A 74 14.21 -13.16 -6.40
CA PRO A 74 15.38 -13.96 -6.80
C PRO A 74 16.67 -13.42 -6.17
N PHE A 75 17.60 -14.31 -5.84
CA PHE A 75 18.91 -13.93 -5.30
C PHE A 75 19.98 -14.95 -5.68
N HIS A 76 21.24 -14.57 -5.45
CA HIS A 76 22.42 -15.41 -5.67
C HIS A 76 22.95 -15.92 -4.32
N ARG A 77 22.90 -17.24 -4.10
CA ARG A 77 23.23 -17.88 -2.82
C ARG A 77 24.62 -17.53 -2.33
N VAL A 78 25.60 -17.56 -3.23
CA VAL A 78 27.02 -17.30 -2.91
C VAL A 78 27.21 -15.90 -2.33
N LEU A 79 26.51 -14.90 -2.85
CA LEU A 79 26.64 -13.51 -2.39
C LEU A 79 26.05 -13.33 -1.00
N LEU A 80 24.84 -13.83 -0.77
CA LEU A 80 24.18 -13.77 0.53
C LEU A 80 24.96 -14.56 1.59
N ALA A 81 25.38 -15.79 1.29
CA ALA A 81 26.16 -16.62 2.21
C ALA A 81 27.54 -16.03 2.55
N ALA A 82 28.15 -15.27 1.63
CA ALA A 82 29.41 -14.60 1.89
C ALA A 82 29.26 -13.44 2.89
N ARG A 83 28.13 -12.73 2.84
CA ARG A 83 27.93 -11.43 3.50
C ARG A 83 26.97 -11.45 4.69
N SER A 84 26.30 -12.56 4.96
CA SER A 84 25.42 -12.74 6.11
C SER A 84 25.67 -14.11 6.75
N PRO A 85 25.94 -14.18 8.07
CA PRO A 85 26.11 -15.44 8.78
C PRO A 85 24.83 -16.29 8.80
N PHE A 86 23.67 -15.64 8.89
CA PHE A 86 22.37 -16.28 8.74
C PHE A 86 22.27 -17.03 7.40
N PHE A 87 22.46 -16.32 6.28
CA PHE A 87 22.35 -16.94 4.96
C PHE A 87 23.43 -17.98 4.72
N ARG A 88 24.62 -17.82 5.29
CA ARG A 88 25.67 -18.84 5.23
C ARG A 88 25.19 -20.16 5.81
N THR A 89 24.49 -20.11 6.94
CA THR A 89 23.96 -21.29 7.63
C THR A 89 22.74 -21.84 6.91
N ALA A 90 21.79 -20.97 6.58
CA ALA A 90 20.52 -21.34 5.93
C ALA A 90 20.71 -21.95 4.54
N LEU A 91 21.71 -21.50 3.78
CA LEU A 91 21.97 -21.92 2.40
C LEU A 91 23.05 -23.01 2.29
N THR A 92 23.46 -23.66 3.39
CA THR A 92 24.41 -24.80 3.35
C THR A 92 23.82 -26.05 2.68
N THR A 93 22.49 -26.19 2.69
CA THR A 93 21.75 -27.32 2.11
C THR A 93 21.42 -27.06 0.63
N SER A 94 20.90 -28.05 -0.11
CA SER A 94 20.46 -27.87 -1.52
C SER A 94 19.17 -27.05 -1.66
N VAL A 95 18.86 -26.19 -0.69
CA VAL A 95 17.64 -25.40 -0.65
C VAL A 95 17.73 -24.27 -1.67
N VAL A 96 16.78 -24.27 -2.60
CA VAL A 96 16.64 -23.29 -3.70
C VAL A 96 15.56 -22.25 -3.37
N LYS A 97 14.71 -22.51 -2.37
CA LYS A 97 13.63 -21.62 -1.95
C LYS A 97 13.65 -21.43 -0.44
N LEU A 98 13.69 -20.18 0.01
CA LEU A 98 13.56 -19.81 1.41
C LEU A 98 12.20 -19.15 1.62
N GLU A 99 11.46 -19.55 2.65
CA GLU A 99 10.18 -18.94 2.99
C GLU A 99 10.38 -17.85 4.06
N LEU A 100 10.12 -16.60 3.70
CA LEU A 100 10.32 -15.48 4.62
C LEU A 100 9.39 -15.57 5.84
N LYS A 101 8.19 -16.16 5.68
CA LYS A 101 7.27 -16.40 6.79
C LYS A 101 7.85 -17.35 7.85
N GLU A 102 8.73 -18.27 7.46
CA GLU A 102 9.41 -19.17 8.41
C GLU A 102 10.63 -18.50 9.07
N ILE A 103 11.20 -17.50 8.41
CA ILE A 103 12.41 -16.79 8.85
C ILE A 103 12.07 -15.59 9.75
N ALA A 104 11.10 -14.79 9.33
CA ALA A 104 10.63 -13.56 9.96
C ALA A 104 9.21 -13.76 10.51
N LYS A 105 9.11 -14.52 11.62
CA LYS A 105 7.82 -14.99 12.17
C LYS A 105 7.04 -13.91 12.93
N ASP A 106 7.73 -12.90 13.45
CA ASP A 106 7.16 -11.94 14.40
C ASP A 106 6.46 -10.75 13.72
N HIS A 107 6.78 -10.51 12.45
CA HIS A 107 6.25 -9.40 11.68
C HIS A 107 6.19 -9.69 10.18
N VAL A 108 5.11 -9.26 9.53
CA VAL A 108 4.98 -9.30 8.08
C VAL A 108 5.70 -8.08 7.52
N VAL A 109 6.59 -8.29 6.55
CA VAL A 109 7.41 -7.23 5.95
C VAL A 109 7.05 -7.01 4.48
N GLY A 110 7.20 -5.77 4.01
CA GLY A 110 7.02 -5.39 2.62
C GLY A 110 8.15 -5.87 1.70
N ILE A 111 7.84 -6.00 0.41
CA ILE A 111 8.82 -6.39 -0.61
C ILE A 111 9.95 -5.38 -0.75
N ASP A 112 9.66 -4.08 -0.69
CA ASP A 112 10.65 -3.02 -0.82
C ASP A 112 11.67 -3.04 0.32
N SER A 113 11.25 -3.37 1.54
CA SER A 113 12.13 -3.54 2.70
C SER A 113 13.06 -4.75 2.51
N VAL A 114 12.52 -5.87 2.01
CA VAL A 114 13.30 -7.07 1.66
C VAL A 114 14.34 -6.76 0.59
N VAL A 115 13.91 -6.15 -0.51
CA VAL A 115 14.79 -5.77 -1.62
C VAL A 115 15.86 -4.78 -1.14
N SER A 116 15.52 -3.82 -0.27
CA SER A 116 16.47 -2.85 0.27
C SER A 116 17.58 -3.52 1.10
N VAL A 117 17.23 -4.51 1.93
CA VAL A 117 18.22 -5.26 2.71
C VAL A 117 19.07 -6.16 1.81
N LEU A 118 18.47 -6.86 0.85
CA LEU A 118 19.24 -7.69 -0.09
C LEU A 118 20.16 -6.84 -0.98
N ALA A 119 19.68 -5.71 -1.49
CA ALA A 119 20.48 -4.72 -2.20
C ALA A 119 21.70 -4.25 -1.39
N TYR A 120 21.52 -4.04 -0.08
CA TYR A 120 22.64 -3.73 0.82
C TYR A 120 23.65 -4.87 0.89
N ILE A 121 23.21 -6.13 0.94
CA ILE A 121 24.12 -7.30 0.93
C ILE A 121 24.94 -7.34 -0.36
N TYR A 122 24.34 -6.99 -1.50
CA TYR A 122 25.00 -6.96 -2.81
C TYR A 122 26.00 -5.81 -2.96
N THR A 123 25.67 -4.65 -2.40
CA THR A 123 26.39 -3.40 -2.67
C THR A 123 27.21 -2.85 -1.53
N GLY A 124 26.91 -3.26 -0.29
CA GLY A 124 27.42 -2.63 0.92
C GLY A 124 26.97 -1.17 1.10
N ARG A 125 25.97 -0.70 0.33
CA ARG A 125 25.53 0.70 0.34
C ARG A 125 24.05 0.77 0.66
N VAL A 126 23.70 1.76 1.47
CA VAL A 126 22.31 2.04 1.84
C VAL A 126 21.73 2.93 0.76
N LYS A 127 20.71 2.44 0.07
CA LYS A 127 19.97 3.23 -0.90
C LYS A 127 19.09 4.27 -0.19
N PRO A 128 18.77 5.39 -0.87
CA PRO A 128 17.71 6.27 -0.39
C PRO A 128 16.41 5.49 -0.25
N GLN A 129 15.54 5.93 0.65
CA GLN A 129 14.27 5.25 0.89
C GLN A 129 13.44 5.21 -0.41
N PRO A 130 12.76 4.09 -0.71
CA PRO A 130 11.99 3.94 -1.94
C PRO A 130 10.85 4.96 -2.03
N LYS A 131 10.90 5.80 -3.07
CA LYS A 131 9.88 6.82 -3.31
C LYS A 131 8.50 6.19 -3.46
N GLY A 132 7.49 6.84 -2.92
CA GLY A 132 6.12 6.33 -2.88
C GLY A 132 5.84 5.28 -1.80
N VAL A 133 6.81 4.44 -1.41
CA VAL A 133 6.59 3.39 -0.40
C VAL A 133 6.90 3.90 1.01
N SER A 134 7.94 4.71 1.16
CA SER A 134 8.28 5.38 2.43
C SER A 134 7.65 6.76 2.59
N GLU A 135 6.82 7.18 1.64
CA GLU A 135 6.13 8.47 1.62
C GLU A 135 4.63 8.24 1.81
N CYS A 136 3.97 9.10 2.57
CA CYS A 136 2.52 9.02 2.75
C CYS A 136 1.78 9.82 1.67
N ALA A 137 0.49 9.56 1.48
CA ALA A 137 -0.35 10.24 0.49
C ALA A 137 -0.71 11.70 0.86
N ASP A 138 -0.19 12.23 1.97
CA ASP A 138 -0.38 13.62 2.39
C ASP A 138 0.71 14.50 1.77
N GLU A 139 0.34 15.26 0.73
CA GLU A 139 1.20 16.23 0.03
C GLU A 139 1.78 17.32 0.95
N GLY A 140 1.15 17.58 2.11
CA GLY A 140 1.64 18.54 3.10
C GLY A 140 2.70 17.95 4.05
N CYS A 141 2.94 16.64 3.99
CA CYS A 141 3.84 15.95 4.90
C CYS A 141 5.30 16.10 4.46
N ARG A 142 6.22 16.19 5.44
CA ARG A 142 7.68 16.21 5.17
C ARG A 142 8.28 14.81 4.99
N HIS A 143 7.47 13.77 5.18
CA HIS A 143 7.83 12.35 5.09
C HIS A 143 9.06 11.90 5.93
N VAL A 144 9.41 12.63 7.00
CA VAL A 144 10.54 12.29 7.88
C VAL A 144 10.15 11.23 8.92
N SER A 145 8.96 11.37 9.51
CA SER A 145 8.44 10.52 10.59
C SER A 145 6.98 10.11 10.35
N CYS A 146 6.55 10.11 9.09
CA CYS A 146 5.23 9.60 8.72
C CYS A 146 5.19 8.07 8.85
N ARG A 147 3.99 7.51 9.00
CA ARG A 147 3.79 6.08 9.24
C ARG A 147 4.49 5.20 8.18
N PRO A 148 4.35 5.42 6.85
CA PRO A 148 5.11 4.66 5.85
C PRO A 148 6.64 4.71 6.00
N ALA A 149 7.19 5.88 6.35
CA ALA A 149 8.63 6.03 6.57
C ALA A 149 9.08 5.22 7.79
N VAL A 150 8.33 5.31 8.89
CA VAL A 150 8.62 4.57 10.13
C VAL A 150 8.48 3.07 9.92
N ASP A 151 7.39 2.61 9.30
CA ASP A 151 7.15 1.20 8.98
C ASP A 151 8.32 0.65 8.13
N PHE A 152 8.73 1.34 7.06
CA PHE A 152 9.90 0.95 6.25
C PHE A 152 11.18 0.86 7.08
N MET A 153 11.49 1.87 7.90
CA MET A 153 12.70 1.87 8.73
C MET A 153 12.73 0.72 9.75
N VAL A 154 11.57 0.43 10.36
CA VAL A 154 11.43 -0.64 11.35
C VAL A 154 11.51 -2.01 10.67
N GLU A 155 10.90 -2.19 9.50
CA GLU A 155 11.00 -3.43 8.73
C GLU A 155 12.45 -3.71 8.29
N VAL A 156 13.18 -2.69 7.83
CA VAL A 156 14.59 -2.84 7.47
C VAL A 156 15.44 -3.16 8.71
N LEU A 157 15.19 -2.51 9.85
CA LEU A 157 15.85 -2.84 11.11
C LEU A 157 15.61 -4.31 11.51
N TYR A 158 14.35 -4.75 11.46
CA TYR A 158 13.96 -6.12 11.81
C TYR A 158 14.63 -7.14 10.89
N LEU A 159 14.55 -6.94 9.57
CA LEU A 159 15.19 -7.83 8.59
C LEU A 159 16.71 -7.85 8.71
N ALA A 160 17.34 -6.69 8.97
CA ALA A 160 18.77 -6.63 9.22
C ALA A 160 19.17 -7.46 10.44
N SER A 161 18.36 -7.45 11.50
CA SER A 161 18.57 -8.27 12.69
C SER A 161 18.40 -9.76 12.38
N VAL A 162 17.29 -10.13 11.71
CA VAL A 162 17.00 -11.52 11.30
C VAL A 162 18.07 -12.10 10.39
N PHE A 163 18.61 -11.31 9.45
CA PHE A 163 19.70 -11.73 8.57
C PHE A 163 21.10 -11.52 9.16
N GLU A 164 21.20 -11.13 10.43
CA GLU A 164 22.45 -10.95 11.17
C GLU A 164 23.43 -9.95 10.52
N ILE A 165 22.92 -8.80 10.06
CA ILE A 165 23.66 -7.70 9.42
C ILE A 165 23.81 -6.53 10.40
N GLN A 166 24.81 -6.62 11.28
CA GLN A 166 24.96 -5.70 12.42
C GLN A 166 25.17 -4.25 12.02
N GLU A 167 25.88 -3.99 10.91
CA GLU A 167 26.12 -2.65 10.40
C GLU A 167 24.81 -1.94 10.03
N LEU A 168 23.88 -2.69 9.43
CA LEU A 168 22.58 -2.17 9.01
C LEU A 168 21.64 -1.98 10.21
N VAL A 169 21.71 -2.88 11.21
CA VAL A 169 20.98 -2.73 12.49
C VAL A 169 21.40 -1.45 13.21
N MET A 170 22.71 -1.22 13.36
CA MET A 170 23.23 -0.01 14.01
C MET A 170 22.82 1.27 13.28
N LEU A 171 22.83 1.26 11.95
CA LEU A 171 22.43 2.40 11.13
C LEU A 171 20.95 2.75 11.31
N TYR A 172 20.06 1.77 11.14
CA TYR A 172 18.62 2.02 11.22
C TYR A 172 18.13 2.28 12.64
N GLN A 173 18.79 1.72 13.66
CA GLN A 173 18.58 2.14 15.05
C GLN A 173 18.87 3.64 15.22
N ARG A 174 19.96 4.15 14.65
CA ARG A 174 20.29 5.58 14.73
C ARG A 174 19.24 6.44 14.01
N HIS A 175 18.86 6.05 12.80
CA HIS A 175 17.81 6.76 12.06
C HIS A 175 16.49 6.81 12.83
N LEU A 176 16.08 5.70 13.45
CA LEU A 176 14.88 5.65 14.28
C LEU A 176 15.00 6.53 15.53
N LEU A 177 16.15 6.54 16.21
CA LEU A 177 16.41 7.45 17.33
C LEU A 177 16.30 8.93 16.93
N ASP A 178 16.74 9.30 15.71
CA ASP A 178 16.68 10.68 15.20
C ASP A 178 15.24 11.15 14.90
N VAL A 179 14.28 10.23 14.80
CA VAL A 179 12.89 10.55 14.44
C VAL A 179 11.85 10.18 15.50
N VAL A 180 12.14 9.25 16.41
CA VAL A 180 11.15 8.64 17.34
C VAL A 180 10.36 9.67 18.16
N ASP A 181 10.99 10.76 18.56
CA ASP A 181 10.36 11.84 19.33
C ASP A 181 9.28 12.61 18.54
N ARG A 182 9.25 12.46 17.20
CA ARG A 182 8.27 13.07 16.28
C ARG A 182 7.24 12.07 15.75
N VAL A 183 7.32 10.81 16.20
CA VAL A 183 6.42 9.73 15.79
C VAL A 183 5.20 9.73 16.71
N VAL A 184 4.02 9.43 16.16
CA VAL A 184 2.79 9.29 16.96
C VAL A 184 2.95 8.10 17.91
N VAL A 185 2.50 8.24 19.17
CA VAL A 185 2.75 7.22 20.21
C VAL A 185 2.26 5.82 19.83
N ASP A 186 1.11 5.71 19.14
CA ASP A 186 0.59 4.43 18.64
C ASP A 186 1.59 3.73 17.68
N ASP A 187 2.39 4.49 16.92
CA ASP A 187 3.40 3.96 16.01
C ASP A 187 4.69 3.56 16.75
N ILE A 188 5.01 4.23 17.86
CA ILE A 188 6.14 3.89 18.74
C ILE A 188 5.96 2.50 19.36
N LEU A 189 4.71 2.05 19.61
CA LEU A 189 4.45 0.70 20.10
C LEU A 189 4.99 -0.39 19.14
N LEU A 190 4.88 -0.17 17.82
CA LEU A 190 5.45 -1.09 16.84
C LEU A 190 6.98 -1.04 16.85
N VAL A 191 7.56 0.17 16.92
CA VAL A 191 9.01 0.37 17.02
C VAL A 191 9.55 -0.39 18.24
N LEU A 192 8.93 -0.22 19.41
CA LEU A 192 9.31 -0.87 20.66
C LEU A 192 9.19 -2.40 20.58
N LYS A 193 8.08 -2.90 20.02
CA LYS A 193 7.87 -4.35 19.86
C LYS A 193 9.02 -4.97 19.06
N LEU A 194 9.36 -4.37 17.91
CA LEU A 194 10.37 -4.93 17.01
C LEU A 194 11.80 -4.65 17.47
N SER A 195 12.06 -3.52 18.12
CA SER A 195 13.36 -3.25 18.73
C SER A 195 13.66 -4.24 19.86
N ASN A 196 12.64 -4.61 20.66
CA ASN A 196 12.78 -5.63 21.70
C ASN A 196 13.09 -7.02 21.11
N ILE A 197 12.43 -7.40 20.01
CA ILE A 197 12.73 -8.66 19.29
C ILE A 197 14.16 -8.67 18.75
N CYS A 198 14.67 -7.52 18.30
CA CYS A 198 16.04 -7.40 17.80
C CYS A 198 17.11 -7.47 18.92
N GLY A 199 16.71 -7.46 20.19
CA GLY A 199 17.60 -7.69 21.32
C GLY A 199 18.61 -6.57 21.58
N GLU A 200 19.79 -6.94 22.10
CA GLU A 200 20.79 -6.00 22.64
C GLU A 200 21.26 -4.97 21.63
N ALA A 201 21.31 -5.32 20.34
CA ALA A 201 21.71 -4.39 19.29
C ALA A 201 20.79 -3.17 19.19
N CYS A 202 19.54 -3.27 19.64
CA CYS A 202 18.53 -2.22 19.61
C CYS A 202 18.17 -1.67 21.00
N LYS A 203 19.01 -1.91 22.01
CA LYS A 203 18.73 -1.53 23.40
C LYS A 203 18.47 -0.04 23.58
N LYS A 204 19.28 0.83 22.98
CA LYS A 204 19.13 2.29 23.12
C LYS A 204 17.80 2.79 22.56
N LEU A 205 17.38 2.24 21.43
CA LEU A 205 16.07 2.56 20.84
C LEU A 205 14.93 2.03 21.72
N THR A 206 15.08 0.82 22.26
CA THR A 206 14.10 0.20 23.17
C THR A 206 13.92 1.06 24.42
N GLU A 207 15.00 1.43 25.10
CA GLU A 207 14.99 2.32 26.28
C GLU A 207 14.32 3.66 25.96
N ARG A 208 14.69 4.29 24.83
CA ARG A 208 14.07 5.56 24.43
C ARG A 208 12.57 5.43 24.13
N CYS A 209 12.14 4.35 23.50
CA CYS A 209 10.71 4.11 23.25
C CYS A 209 9.95 3.89 24.56
N VAL A 210 10.53 3.14 25.51
CA VAL A 210 9.95 2.94 26.85
C VAL A 210 9.78 4.28 27.56
N ASP A 211 10.80 5.15 27.56
CA ASP A 211 10.72 6.48 28.17
C ASP A 211 9.54 7.31 27.63
N ILE A 212 9.38 7.32 26.30
CA ILE A 212 8.29 8.07 25.65
C ILE A 212 6.92 7.47 26.02
N ILE A 213 6.79 6.15 26.01
CA ILE A 213 5.52 5.47 26.32
C ILE A 213 5.15 5.62 27.79
N VAL A 214 6.12 5.54 28.70
CA VAL A 214 5.92 5.78 30.14
C VAL A 214 5.29 7.16 30.36
N MET A 215 5.77 8.18 29.66
CA MET A 215 5.27 9.57 29.74
C MET A 215 4.00 9.84 28.93
N SER A 216 3.49 8.86 28.19
CA SER A 216 2.30 9.01 27.34
C SER A 216 0.99 8.64 28.04
N ASP A 217 -0.13 8.98 27.40
CA ASP A 217 -1.50 8.67 27.83
C ASP A 217 -2.00 7.30 27.32
N VAL A 218 -1.10 6.42 26.88
CA VAL A 218 -1.48 5.08 26.40
C VAL A 218 -2.00 4.23 27.56
N ASP A 219 -3.23 3.73 27.40
CA ASP A 219 -3.93 2.89 28.37
C ASP A 219 -3.38 1.46 28.44
N LEU A 220 -3.64 0.77 29.56
CA LEU A 220 -3.16 -0.60 29.80
C LEU A 220 -3.65 -1.60 28.76
N VAL A 221 -4.88 -1.45 28.29
CA VAL A 221 -5.47 -2.37 27.30
C VAL A 221 -4.72 -2.26 25.98
N THR A 222 -4.37 -1.04 25.56
CA THR A 222 -3.54 -0.80 24.38
C THR A 222 -2.13 -1.38 24.55
N LEU A 223 -1.51 -1.25 25.73
CA LEU A 223 -0.20 -1.83 26.02
C LEU A 223 -0.23 -3.36 25.96
N ASP A 224 -1.16 -4.01 26.66
CA ASP A 224 -1.32 -5.48 26.70
C ASP A 224 -1.59 -6.07 25.31
N LYS A 225 -2.31 -5.35 24.45
CA LYS A 225 -2.58 -5.79 23.07
C LYS A 225 -1.39 -5.63 22.13
N SER A 226 -0.53 -4.66 22.38
CA SER A 226 0.52 -4.26 21.43
C SER A 226 1.89 -4.82 21.79
N LEU A 227 2.17 -5.07 23.07
CA LEU A 227 3.49 -5.37 23.59
C LEU A 227 3.52 -6.70 24.37
N PRO A 228 4.69 -7.37 24.46
CA PRO A 228 4.88 -8.52 25.33
C PRO A 228 4.71 -8.16 26.82
N GLN A 229 4.15 -9.08 27.63
CA GLN A 229 3.82 -8.82 29.03
C GLN A 229 4.97 -8.30 29.90
N HIS A 230 6.20 -8.78 29.65
CA HIS A 230 7.35 -8.34 30.44
C HIS A 230 7.64 -6.84 30.25
N ILE A 231 7.47 -6.31 29.03
CA ILE A 231 7.63 -4.89 28.71
C ILE A 231 6.47 -4.09 29.29
N VAL A 232 5.24 -4.61 29.22
CA VAL A 232 4.09 -3.95 29.84
C VAL A 232 4.31 -3.79 31.35
N ASN A 233 4.72 -4.85 32.03
CA ASN A 233 4.99 -4.82 33.46
C ASN A 233 6.13 -3.84 33.81
N GLU A 234 7.16 -3.73 32.97
CA GLU A 234 8.22 -2.73 33.12
C GLU A 234 7.67 -1.31 33.00
N ILE A 235 6.91 -1.01 31.95
CA ILE A 235 6.28 0.31 31.74
C ILE A 235 5.38 0.68 32.93
N VAL A 236 4.53 -0.25 33.37
CA VAL A 236 3.61 -0.04 34.51
C VAL A 236 4.38 0.26 35.78
N LYS A 237 5.40 -0.54 36.08
CA LYS A 237 6.24 -0.33 37.27
C LYS A 237 6.92 1.05 37.24
N VAL A 238 7.47 1.46 36.10
CA VAL A 238 8.12 2.78 35.99
C VAL A 238 7.09 3.90 36.13
N ARG A 239 5.87 3.74 35.60
CA ARG A 239 4.78 4.70 35.81
C ARG A 239 4.42 4.85 37.29
N GLU A 240 4.32 3.73 38.02
CA GLU A 240 4.08 3.71 39.45
C GLU A 240 5.22 4.39 40.24
N ASP A 241 6.48 4.07 39.91
CA ASP A 241 7.66 4.65 40.55
C ASP A 241 7.75 6.18 40.35
N LEU A 242 7.23 6.68 39.22
CA LEU A 242 7.14 8.11 38.91
C LEU A 242 5.88 8.79 39.50
N GLY A 243 5.00 8.03 40.15
CA GLY A 243 3.77 8.54 40.78
C GLY A 243 2.63 8.83 39.80
N TYR A 244 2.65 8.25 38.59
CA TYR A 244 1.49 8.30 37.69
C TYR A 244 0.40 7.35 38.20
N GLU A 245 -0.82 7.86 38.33
CA GLU A 245 -1.97 7.03 38.66
C GLU A 245 -2.31 6.15 37.45
N VAL A 246 -2.08 4.85 37.58
CA VAL A 246 -2.45 3.88 36.55
C VAL A 246 -3.96 3.65 36.68
N ALA A 247 -4.74 4.30 35.81
CA ALA A 247 -6.19 4.13 35.79
C ALA A 247 -6.54 2.66 35.50
N GLU A 248 -6.96 1.93 36.53
CA GLU A 248 -7.43 0.56 36.36
C GLU A 248 -8.75 0.57 35.57
N THR A 249 -8.80 -0.20 34.49
CA THR A 249 -10.05 -0.37 33.74
C THR A 249 -11.03 -1.16 34.61
N GLU A 250 -12.25 -0.67 34.73
CA GLU A 250 -13.29 -1.34 35.51
C GLU A 250 -13.45 -2.81 35.06
N LYS A 251 -13.55 -3.72 36.03
CA LYS A 251 -13.64 -5.17 35.77
C LYS A 251 -14.76 -5.51 34.79
N HIS A 252 -15.87 -4.77 34.85
CA HIS A 252 -17.00 -4.99 33.97
C HIS A 252 -16.70 -4.55 32.52
N VAL A 253 -16.06 -3.41 32.30
CA VAL A 253 -15.54 -2.97 30.99
C VAL A 253 -14.55 -3.99 30.42
N LEU A 254 -13.64 -4.51 31.25
CA LEU A 254 -12.70 -5.55 30.82
C LEU A 254 -13.41 -6.85 30.39
N ASN A 255 -14.52 -7.21 31.04
CA ASN A 255 -15.33 -8.37 30.62
C ASN A 255 -16.01 -8.12 29.28
N ILE A 256 -16.48 -6.90 29.01
CA ILE A 256 -17.02 -6.51 27.70
C ILE A 256 -15.93 -6.62 26.62
N TYR A 257 -14.73 -6.10 26.88
CA TYR A 257 -13.60 -6.23 25.96
C TYR A 257 -13.22 -7.68 25.67
N LYS A 258 -13.21 -8.54 26.70
CA LYS A 258 -12.96 -9.98 26.51
C LYS A 258 -14.04 -10.66 25.67
N ALA A 259 -15.31 -10.30 25.85
CA ALA A 259 -16.40 -10.82 25.03
C ALA A 259 -16.25 -10.38 23.56
N LEU A 260 -15.88 -9.12 23.31
CA LEU A 260 -15.57 -8.59 21.98
C LEU A 260 -14.36 -9.28 21.34
N ASP A 261 -13.30 -9.52 22.11
CA ASP A 261 -12.13 -10.28 21.64
C ASP A 261 -12.46 -11.73 21.24
N SER A 262 -13.45 -12.33 21.89
CA SER A 262 -13.94 -13.67 21.56
C SER A 262 -15.01 -13.72 20.47
N ASP A 263 -15.35 -12.57 19.85
CA ASP A 263 -16.45 -12.43 18.87
C ASP A 263 -17.82 -12.89 19.42
N ASP A 264 -18.04 -12.81 20.73
CA ASP A 264 -19.29 -13.22 21.39
C ASP A 264 -20.20 -12.01 21.62
N VAL A 265 -20.89 -11.60 20.54
CA VAL A 265 -21.81 -10.45 20.55
C VAL A 265 -23.02 -10.69 21.45
N GLU A 266 -23.45 -11.94 21.64
CA GLU A 266 -24.57 -12.26 22.54
C GLU A 266 -24.16 -12.11 24.00
N LEU A 267 -22.93 -12.52 24.36
CA LEU A 267 -22.36 -12.22 25.67
C LEU A 267 -22.24 -10.72 25.92
N VAL A 268 -21.82 -9.94 24.91
CA VAL A 268 -21.82 -8.47 25.02
C VAL A 268 -23.23 -7.95 25.33
N LYS A 269 -24.26 -8.41 24.62
CA LYS A 269 -25.65 -8.02 24.92
C LYS A 269 -26.08 -8.40 26.33
N MET A 270 -25.76 -9.62 26.78
CA MET A 270 -26.07 -10.05 28.15
C MET A 270 -25.39 -9.16 29.19
N LEU A 271 -24.09 -8.87 29.01
CA LEU A 271 -23.32 -7.99 29.89
C LEU A 271 -23.91 -6.56 29.93
N LEU A 272 -24.39 -6.04 28.80
CA LEU A 272 -25.07 -4.75 28.74
C LEU A 272 -26.44 -4.75 29.42
N THR A 273 -27.16 -5.88 29.41
CA THR A 273 -28.46 -6.00 30.11
C THR A 273 -28.34 -6.17 31.61
N GLU A 274 -27.26 -6.82 32.08
CA GLU A 274 -27.00 -7.07 33.51
C GLU A 274 -26.22 -5.93 34.17
N GLY A 275 -25.44 -5.19 33.38
CA GLY A 275 -24.52 -4.14 33.82
C GLY A 275 -25.12 -2.75 33.93
N HIS A 276 -24.43 -1.87 34.66
CA HIS A 276 -24.70 -0.42 34.70
C HIS A 276 -23.83 0.38 33.71
N THR A 277 -22.86 -0.24 33.03
CA THR A 277 -22.01 0.46 32.04
C THR A 277 -22.62 0.32 30.65
N ASN A 278 -22.83 1.44 29.97
CA ASN A 278 -23.23 1.42 28.56
C ASN A 278 -22.00 1.20 27.64
N LEU A 279 -22.22 1.04 26.33
CA LEU A 279 -21.14 0.84 25.36
C LEU A 279 -20.21 2.07 25.22
N ASP A 280 -20.74 3.26 25.47
CA ASP A 280 -20.05 4.55 25.33
C ASP A 280 -19.10 4.81 26.51
N ASP A 281 -19.55 4.56 27.73
CA ASP A 281 -18.77 4.60 28.97
C ASP A 281 -17.59 3.62 28.90
N ALA A 282 -17.84 2.46 28.30
CA ALA A 282 -16.85 1.42 28.07
C ALA A 282 -15.96 1.70 26.84
N TYR A 283 -16.20 2.73 26.03
CA TYR A 283 -15.54 2.96 24.72
C TYR A 283 -15.45 1.68 23.86
N ALA A 284 -16.46 0.80 23.98
CA ALA A 284 -16.44 -0.54 23.43
C ALA A 284 -16.37 -0.54 21.90
N LEU A 285 -16.96 0.47 21.26
CA LEU A 285 -16.90 0.64 19.82
C LEU A 285 -15.49 1.03 19.33
N HIS A 286 -14.77 1.91 20.05
CA HIS A 286 -13.36 2.20 19.75
C HIS A 286 -12.49 0.95 19.89
N PHE A 287 -12.72 0.16 20.95
CA PHE A 287 -12.00 -1.10 21.16
C PHE A 287 -12.27 -2.09 20.03
N ALA A 288 -13.54 -2.32 19.68
CA ALA A 288 -13.92 -3.24 18.61
C ALA A 288 -13.32 -2.84 17.25
N VAL A 289 -13.37 -1.54 16.91
CA VAL A 289 -12.79 -1.02 15.66
C VAL A 289 -11.27 -1.06 15.66
N LYS A 290 -10.59 -0.95 16.81
CA LYS A 290 -9.12 -1.04 16.89
C LYS A 290 -8.61 -2.47 16.84
N TYR A 291 -9.25 -3.42 17.55
CA TYR A 291 -8.66 -4.74 17.82
C TYR A 291 -9.47 -5.95 17.31
N CYS A 292 -10.79 -5.86 17.22
CA CYS A 292 -11.64 -7.00 16.86
C CYS A 292 -11.81 -7.13 15.34
N ASP A 293 -12.42 -8.22 14.86
CA ASP A 293 -12.69 -8.40 13.44
C ASP A 293 -13.71 -7.37 12.91
N VAL A 294 -13.63 -7.07 11.60
CA VAL A 294 -14.55 -6.15 10.91
C VAL A 294 -16.02 -6.57 11.12
N LYS A 295 -16.28 -7.89 11.17
CA LYS A 295 -17.61 -8.44 11.42
C LYS A 295 -18.13 -8.13 12.83
N THR A 296 -17.31 -8.36 13.86
CA THR A 296 -17.64 -8.06 15.25
C THR A 296 -17.95 -6.58 15.44
N ALA A 297 -17.10 -5.71 14.87
CA ALA A 297 -17.30 -4.26 14.92
C ALA A 297 -18.60 -3.84 14.20
N ASN A 298 -18.91 -4.40 13.03
CA ASN A 298 -20.18 -4.16 12.33
C ASN A 298 -21.39 -4.66 13.12
N ASN A 299 -21.33 -5.86 13.71
CA ASN A 299 -22.40 -6.39 14.56
C ASN A 299 -22.68 -5.47 15.75
N LEU A 300 -21.62 -4.90 16.35
CA LEU A 300 -21.73 -3.95 17.45
C LEU A 300 -22.36 -2.63 16.98
N LEU A 301 -21.98 -2.12 15.80
CA LEU A 301 -22.59 -0.96 15.17
C LEU A 301 -24.09 -1.17 14.88
N ASP A 302 -24.48 -2.39 14.49
CA ASP A 302 -25.88 -2.71 14.18
C ASP A 302 -26.80 -2.74 15.39
N LEU A 303 -26.26 -2.82 16.61
CA LEU A 303 -27.06 -2.64 17.82
C LEU A 303 -27.60 -1.20 17.93
N ASN A 304 -26.96 -0.22 17.28
CA ASN A 304 -27.28 1.22 17.35
C ASN A 304 -27.40 1.74 18.80
N LEU A 305 -26.62 1.15 19.72
CA LEU A 305 -26.61 1.48 21.15
C LEU A 305 -25.43 2.40 21.55
N ALA A 306 -24.52 2.68 20.62
CA ALA A 306 -23.30 3.47 20.86
C ALA A 306 -23.29 4.73 19.99
N ASP A 307 -22.77 5.84 20.53
CA ASP A 307 -22.54 7.07 19.77
C ASP A 307 -21.28 6.95 18.90
N VAL A 308 -21.50 6.87 17.58
CA VAL A 308 -20.45 6.77 16.57
C VAL A 308 -19.53 7.99 16.48
N ASN A 309 -19.95 9.14 17.05
CA ASN A 309 -19.16 10.38 17.07
C ASN A 309 -18.49 10.63 18.43
N LEU A 310 -18.64 9.72 19.40
CA LEU A 310 -17.98 9.82 20.69
C LEU A 310 -16.45 9.87 20.53
N ARG A 311 -15.82 10.77 21.26
CA ARG A 311 -14.36 10.89 21.33
C ARG A 311 -13.84 10.12 22.53
N ASN A 312 -12.82 9.28 22.30
CA ASN A 312 -12.12 8.59 23.38
C ASN A 312 -11.26 9.57 24.22
N PRO A 313 -10.63 9.12 25.32
CA PRO A 313 -9.78 9.96 26.17
C PRO A 313 -8.55 10.55 25.48
N ARG A 314 -8.24 10.15 24.24
CA ARG A 314 -7.16 10.71 23.41
C ARG A 314 -7.69 11.67 22.33
N GLY A 315 -9.01 11.94 22.34
CA GLY A 315 -9.68 12.83 21.40
C GLY A 315 -10.02 12.21 20.04
N TYR A 316 -9.89 10.90 19.86
CA TYR A 316 -10.20 10.22 18.61
C TYR A 316 -11.66 9.76 18.57
N THR A 317 -12.35 10.04 17.46
CA THR A 317 -13.63 9.40 17.13
C THR A 317 -13.37 7.98 16.62
N VAL A 318 -14.42 7.16 16.57
CA VAL A 318 -14.32 5.82 16.00
C VAL A 318 -13.88 5.87 14.52
N LEU A 319 -14.31 6.90 13.78
CA LEU A 319 -13.89 7.11 12.40
C LEU A 319 -12.37 7.40 12.27
N HIS A 320 -11.77 8.14 13.21
CA HIS A 320 -10.31 8.31 13.25
C HIS A 320 -9.59 6.98 13.44
N VAL A 321 -10.09 6.13 14.36
CA VAL A 321 -9.50 4.80 14.62
C VAL A 321 -9.63 3.89 13.39
N ALA A 322 -10.79 3.90 12.72
CA ALA A 322 -11.00 3.15 11.48
C ALA A 322 -10.05 3.61 10.35
N ALA A 323 -9.81 4.92 10.24
CA ALA A 323 -8.85 5.49 9.28
C ALA A 323 -7.40 5.02 9.56
N MET A 324 -6.98 4.96 10.83
CA MET A 324 -5.67 4.43 11.22
C MET A 324 -5.51 2.95 10.83
N ARG A 325 -6.60 2.16 10.96
CA ARG A 325 -6.60 0.73 10.64
C ARG A 325 -6.60 0.42 9.14
N LYS A 326 -6.84 1.42 8.27
CA LYS A 326 -6.98 1.27 6.81
C LYS A 326 -8.02 0.22 6.41
N GLU A 327 -9.19 0.25 7.04
CA GLU A 327 -10.28 -0.69 6.73
C GLU A 327 -11.49 0.04 6.10
N PRO A 328 -11.64 0.01 4.76
CA PRO A 328 -12.66 0.80 4.05
C PRO A 328 -14.08 0.37 4.40
N ASP A 329 -14.30 -0.93 4.62
CA ASP A 329 -15.60 -1.48 5.02
C ASP A 329 -16.09 -0.87 6.34
N LEU A 330 -15.20 -0.71 7.33
CA LEU A 330 -15.53 -0.10 8.62
C LEU A 330 -15.80 1.40 8.50
N ILE A 331 -14.96 2.11 7.73
CA ILE A 331 -15.16 3.55 7.46
C ILE A 331 -16.53 3.76 6.84
N LEU A 332 -16.91 2.93 5.88
CA LEU A 332 -18.17 3.07 5.20
C LEU A 332 -19.36 2.73 6.11
N SER A 333 -19.30 1.63 6.88
CA SER A 333 -20.30 1.31 7.89
C SER A 333 -20.51 2.47 8.87
N LEU A 334 -19.43 3.06 9.37
CA LEU A 334 -19.49 4.21 10.29
C LEU A 334 -20.17 5.43 9.64
N LEU A 335 -19.81 5.76 8.40
CA LEU A 335 -20.42 6.87 7.66
C LEU A 335 -21.92 6.63 7.42
N THR A 336 -22.34 5.41 7.06
CA THR A 336 -23.78 5.09 6.90
C THR A 336 -24.57 5.23 8.19
N LYS A 337 -23.95 4.94 9.35
CA LYS A 337 -24.53 5.10 10.69
C LYS A 337 -24.49 6.54 11.21
N GLY A 338 -24.00 7.50 10.42
CA GLY A 338 -24.03 8.93 10.74
C GLY A 338 -22.75 9.47 11.37
N SER A 339 -21.61 8.80 11.23
CA SER A 339 -20.32 9.38 11.59
C SER A 339 -20.02 10.64 10.76
N ARG A 340 -19.50 11.67 11.42
CA ARG A 340 -19.15 12.95 10.80
C ARG A 340 -17.69 12.96 10.39
N ALA A 341 -17.43 12.97 9.08
CA ALA A 341 -16.07 13.02 8.53
C ALA A 341 -15.30 14.31 8.86
N SER A 342 -16.03 15.40 9.13
CA SER A 342 -15.47 16.72 9.46
C SER A 342 -14.98 16.87 10.90
N GLU A 343 -15.22 15.88 11.77
CA GLU A 343 -14.75 15.93 13.17
C GLU A 343 -13.22 15.90 13.20
N MET A 344 -12.64 16.68 14.12
CA MET A 344 -11.20 16.78 14.30
C MET A 344 -10.78 16.16 15.62
N SER A 345 -9.65 15.44 15.62
CA SER A 345 -8.99 15.01 16.85
C SER A 345 -8.51 16.21 17.68
N TRP A 346 -8.05 15.98 18.90
CA TRP A 346 -7.45 17.06 19.71
C TRP A 346 -6.19 17.65 19.09
N GLU A 347 -5.53 16.90 18.22
CA GLU A 347 -4.39 17.35 17.43
C GLU A 347 -4.80 18.12 16.16
N GLY A 348 -6.11 18.36 15.96
CA GLY A 348 -6.64 19.07 14.79
C GLY A 348 -6.64 18.25 13.50
N ARG A 349 -6.49 16.92 13.58
CA ARG A 349 -6.47 16.04 12.42
C ARG A 349 -7.85 15.47 12.13
N THR A 350 -8.31 15.53 10.88
CA THR A 350 -9.53 14.85 10.42
C THR A 350 -9.24 13.38 10.09
N ALA A 351 -10.28 12.55 9.99
CA ALA A 351 -10.14 11.16 9.55
C ALA A 351 -9.48 11.06 8.17
N LEU A 352 -9.80 11.98 7.26
CA LEU A 352 -9.18 12.05 5.94
C LEU A 352 -7.67 12.28 6.02
N LEU A 353 -7.23 13.24 6.83
CA LEU A 353 -5.80 13.54 6.98
C LEU A 353 -5.05 12.33 7.57
N ILE A 354 -5.63 11.68 8.58
CA ILE A 354 -5.07 10.46 9.17
C ILE A 354 -4.95 9.37 8.10
N ALA A 355 -6.01 9.12 7.32
CA ALA A 355 -6.01 8.12 6.24
C ALA A 355 -4.90 8.40 5.20
N LYS A 356 -4.71 9.66 4.80
CA LYS A 356 -3.61 10.05 3.90
C LYS A 356 -2.24 9.82 4.52
N GLN A 357 -2.07 10.14 5.80
CA GLN A 357 -0.79 10.00 6.51
C GLN A 357 -0.38 8.55 6.77
N VAL A 358 -1.35 7.63 6.89
CA VAL A 358 -1.04 6.20 7.01
C VAL A 358 -0.86 5.52 5.67
N THR A 359 -1.54 5.96 4.60
CA THR A 359 -1.51 5.34 3.27
C THR A 359 -0.22 5.68 2.52
N MET A 360 0.40 4.69 1.88
CA MET A 360 1.60 4.89 1.07
C MET A 360 1.25 5.70 -0.18
N ALA A 361 2.10 6.65 -0.59
CA ALA A 361 1.89 7.44 -1.80
C ALA A 361 1.86 6.56 -3.06
N ALA A 362 2.64 5.48 -3.11
CA ALA A 362 2.59 4.50 -4.20
C ALA A 362 1.24 3.79 -4.27
N GLU A 363 0.65 3.42 -3.13
CA GLU A 363 -0.68 2.79 -3.06
C GLU A 363 -1.78 3.77 -3.51
N TYR A 364 -1.64 5.05 -3.17
CA TYR A 364 -2.59 6.09 -3.54
C TYR A 364 -2.50 6.45 -5.03
N ASN A 365 -1.29 6.60 -5.57
CA ASN A 365 -1.04 7.08 -6.93
C ASN A 365 -1.10 5.99 -8.01
N ASN A 366 -0.73 4.74 -7.71
CA ASN A 366 -0.65 3.70 -8.73
C ASN A 366 -2.04 3.12 -9.06
N LEU A 367 -2.39 3.16 -10.35
CA LEU A 367 -3.59 2.55 -10.92
C LEU A 367 -3.36 1.14 -11.50
N ALA A 368 -2.11 0.70 -11.62
CA ALA A 368 -1.77 -0.44 -12.47
C ALA A 368 -1.10 -1.60 -11.69
N GLU A 369 -1.53 -2.79 -12.07
CA GLU A 369 -1.19 -4.10 -11.56
C GLU A 369 0.32 -4.39 -11.56
N GLN A 370 0.84 -4.76 -10.39
CA GLN A 370 1.60 -6.00 -10.19
C GLN A 370 1.80 -6.18 -8.69
N CYS A 371 1.38 -7.35 -8.21
CA CYS A 371 1.01 -7.63 -6.83
C CYS A 371 -0.35 -7.05 -6.42
N LYS A 372 -1.06 -7.74 -5.53
CA LYS A 372 -2.26 -7.23 -4.85
C LYS A 372 -1.81 -6.66 -3.50
N PRO A 373 -1.16 -5.47 -3.40
CA PRO A 373 -1.25 -4.74 -2.16
C PRO A 373 -2.74 -4.37 -2.02
N SER A 374 -3.30 -4.60 -0.84
CA SER A 374 -4.70 -4.26 -0.62
C SER A 374 -4.88 -2.78 -0.92
N LEU A 375 -5.64 -2.39 -1.96
CA LEU A 375 -5.99 -1.00 -2.30
C LEU A 375 -6.82 -0.29 -1.21
N LYS A 376 -6.84 -0.86 -0.01
CA LYS A 376 -7.65 -0.45 1.12
C LYS A 376 -7.33 0.96 1.57
N GLY A 377 -6.06 1.35 1.65
CA GLY A 377 -5.66 2.70 2.04
C GLY A 377 -6.14 3.75 1.04
N ARG A 378 -5.97 3.50 -0.25
CA ARG A 378 -6.52 4.35 -1.32
C ARG A 378 -8.04 4.48 -1.23
N LEU A 379 -8.75 3.36 -1.12
CA LEU A 379 -10.21 3.34 -0.95
C LEU A 379 -10.64 4.13 0.30
N CYS A 380 -9.94 3.97 1.43
CA CYS A 380 -10.21 4.75 2.65
C CYS A 380 -10.12 6.26 2.40
N VAL A 381 -9.06 6.70 1.70
CA VAL A 381 -8.88 8.12 1.36
C VAL A 381 -10.02 8.60 0.45
N GLU A 382 -10.33 7.87 -0.62
CA GLU A 382 -11.39 8.26 -1.58
C GLU A 382 -12.78 8.34 -0.92
N ILE A 383 -13.13 7.36 -0.07
CA ILE A 383 -14.40 7.35 0.68
C ILE A 383 -14.50 8.57 1.60
N LEU A 384 -13.41 8.89 2.32
CA LEU A 384 -13.38 10.02 3.24
C LEU A 384 -13.36 11.36 2.50
N GLU A 385 -12.71 11.46 1.34
CA GLU A 385 -12.77 12.67 0.49
C GLU A 385 -14.18 12.92 -0.03
N GLN A 386 -14.92 11.87 -0.37
CA GLN A 386 -16.33 12.00 -0.76
C GLN A 386 -17.18 12.47 0.42
N ALA A 387 -16.95 11.91 1.61
CA ALA A 387 -17.68 12.30 2.81
C ALA A 387 -17.41 13.76 3.21
N ASP A 388 -16.19 14.26 3.00
CA ASP A 388 -15.80 15.64 3.29
C ASP A 388 -16.45 16.66 2.34
N LYS A 389 -16.74 16.26 1.08
CA LYS A 389 -17.42 17.08 0.08
C LYS A 389 -18.91 17.32 0.37
N GLY A 390 -19.47 16.66 1.38
CA GLY A 390 -20.84 16.88 1.86
C GLY A 390 -21.92 16.13 1.09
N ASP A 391 -21.56 15.17 0.23
CA ASP A 391 -22.53 14.31 -0.43
C ASP A 391 -23.13 13.34 0.61
N PRO A 392 -24.47 13.29 0.79
CA PRO A 392 -25.07 12.40 1.77
C PRO A 392 -24.82 10.94 1.39
N PHE A 393 -24.07 10.21 2.24
CA PHE A 393 -24.05 8.76 2.17
C PHE A 393 -25.47 8.24 2.45
N PRO A 394 -26.08 7.45 1.55
CA PRO A 394 -27.43 6.96 1.75
C PRO A 394 -27.45 6.02 2.97
N ARG A 395 -28.26 6.36 3.98
CA ARG A 395 -28.30 5.66 5.29
C ARG A 395 -28.81 4.21 5.22
N ASP A 396 -29.36 3.79 4.07
CA ASP A 396 -30.05 2.50 3.90
C ASP A 396 -29.34 1.53 2.94
N ILE A 397 -28.11 1.82 2.50
CA ILE A 397 -27.39 0.95 1.55
C ILE A 397 -26.36 0.09 2.28
N SER A 398 -26.39 -1.22 2.01
CA SER A 398 -25.40 -2.17 2.56
C SER A 398 -23.97 -1.79 2.16
N PRO A 399 -23.00 -1.79 3.10
CA PRO A 399 -21.62 -1.41 2.80
C PRO A 399 -20.96 -2.15 1.63
N SER A 400 -21.28 -3.44 1.51
CA SER A 400 -20.83 -4.30 0.41
C SER A 400 -21.29 -3.82 -0.98
N LEU A 401 -22.47 -3.21 -1.07
CA LEU A 401 -23.00 -2.68 -2.34
C LEU A 401 -22.30 -1.38 -2.72
N VAL A 402 -22.01 -0.51 -1.74
CA VAL A 402 -21.28 0.73 -2.00
C VAL A 402 -19.83 0.45 -2.38
N MET A 403 -19.20 -0.56 -1.78
CA MET A 403 -17.87 -1.03 -2.20
C MET A 403 -17.88 -1.63 -3.60
N ALA A 404 -18.89 -2.44 -3.93
CA ALA A 404 -19.05 -2.93 -5.30
C ALA A 404 -19.28 -1.80 -6.31
N ASP A 405 -20.08 -0.79 -5.96
CA ASP A 405 -20.33 0.40 -6.78
C ASP A 405 -19.07 1.25 -6.97
N HIS A 406 -18.28 1.46 -5.90
CA HIS A 406 -17.04 2.22 -5.94
C HIS A 406 -15.97 1.50 -6.77
N ASP A 407 -15.78 0.19 -6.58
CA ASP A 407 -14.89 -0.64 -7.42
C ASP A 407 -15.28 -0.57 -8.90
N LEU A 408 -16.58 -0.59 -9.20
CA LEU A 408 -17.09 -0.46 -10.57
C LEU A 408 -16.85 0.94 -11.12
N ARG A 409 -17.04 2.00 -10.33
CA ARG A 409 -16.75 3.38 -10.73
C ARG A 409 -15.27 3.60 -11.03
N MET A 410 -14.37 3.08 -10.19
CA MET A 410 -12.94 3.20 -10.39
C MET A 410 -12.47 2.49 -11.67
N ARG A 411 -12.96 1.26 -11.91
CA ARG A 411 -12.70 0.55 -13.18
C ARG A 411 -13.28 1.26 -14.39
N LEU A 412 -14.46 1.86 -14.25
CA LEU A 412 -15.10 2.58 -15.35
C LEU A 412 -14.34 3.87 -15.67
N LEU A 413 -13.88 4.61 -14.67
CA LEU A 413 -13.05 5.80 -14.86
C LEU A 413 -11.72 5.47 -15.55
N ASP A 414 -11.05 4.38 -15.16
CA ASP A 414 -9.84 3.90 -15.83
C ASP A 414 -10.08 3.58 -17.31
N LEU A 415 -11.12 2.78 -17.60
CA LEU A 415 -11.48 2.43 -18.97
C LEU A 415 -11.86 3.67 -19.79
N GLU A 416 -12.55 4.64 -19.20
CA GLU A 416 -12.88 5.90 -19.86
C GLU A 416 -11.65 6.76 -20.13
N ASN A 417 -10.68 6.81 -19.22
CA ASN A 417 -9.40 7.50 -19.41
C ASN A 417 -8.57 6.84 -20.53
N ARG A 418 -8.51 5.49 -20.56
CA ARG A 418 -7.86 4.72 -21.64
C ARG A 418 -8.52 4.99 -22.98
N VAL A 419 -9.85 4.99 -23.05
CA VAL A 419 -10.60 5.33 -24.26
C VAL A 419 -10.39 6.79 -24.67
N ALA A 420 -10.37 7.74 -23.73
CA ALA A 420 -10.11 9.15 -24.00
C ALA A 420 -8.70 9.37 -24.56
N LEU A 421 -7.72 8.64 -24.04
CA LEU A 421 -6.36 8.67 -24.55
C LEU A 421 -6.23 8.00 -25.92
N ALA A 422 -6.86 6.84 -26.13
CA ALA A 422 -6.90 6.19 -27.44
C ALA A 422 -7.60 7.06 -28.50
N LYS A 423 -8.64 7.82 -28.13
CA LYS A 423 -9.26 8.82 -29.02
C LYS A 423 -8.27 9.92 -29.42
N ARG A 424 -7.36 10.31 -28.51
CA ARG A 424 -6.34 11.34 -28.78
C ARG A 424 -5.19 10.80 -29.61
N LEU A 425 -4.74 9.58 -29.37
CA LEU A 425 -3.58 8.97 -30.02
C LEU A 425 -3.93 8.28 -31.34
N PHE A 426 -5.09 7.61 -31.42
CA PHE A 426 -5.53 6.78 -32.56
C PHE A 426 -7.02 7.02 -32.86
N PRO A 427 -7.39 8.21 -33.38
CA PRO A 427 -8.79 8.64 -33.48
C PRO A 427 -9.63 7.73 -34.38
N THR A 428 -9.06 7.23 -35.48
CA THR A 428 -9.75 6.37 -36.46
C THR A 428 -9.98 4.96 -35.94
N GLU A 429 -8.97 4.38 -35.30
CA GLU A 429 -8.96 3.04 -34.72
C GLU A 429 -9.85 2.99 -33.49
N ALA A 430 -9.75 4.00 -32.62
CA ALA A 430 -10.64 4.17 -31.47
C ALA A 430 -12.11 4.30 -31.92
N GLN A 431 -12.38 5.02 -33.00
CA GLN A 431 -13.74 5.16 -33.54
C GLN A 431 -14.29 3.82 -34.05
N VAL A 432 -13.47 3.02 -34.73
CA VAL A 432 -13.86 1.68 -35.21
C VAL A 432 -14.09 0.73 -34.03
N ALA A 433 -13.20 0.71 -33.03
CA ALA A 433 -13.36 -0.11 -31.82
C ALA A 433 -14.62 0.26 -31.02
N MET A 434 -14.93 1.55 -30.87
CA MET A 434 -16.16 2.01 -30.21
C MET A 434 -17.43 1.61 -30.99
N ASN A 435 -17.38 1.66 -32.32
CA ASN A 435 -18.50 1.26 -33.19
C ASN A 435 -18.75 -0.26 -33.11
N ILE A 436 -17.69 -1.07 -33.07
CA ILE A 436 -17.75 -2.53 -32.91
C ILE A 436 -18.33 -2.90 -31.54
N ALA A 437 -17.90 -2.21 -30.48
CA ALA A 437 -18.39 -2.42 -29.12
C ALA A 437 -19.81 -1.87 -28.86
N GLN A 438 -20.48 -1.30 -29.88
CA GLN A 438 -21.80 -0.67 -29.78
C GLN A 438 -21.88 0.43 -28.70
N VAL A 439 -20.77 1.12 -28.44
CA VAL A 439 -20.69 2.23 -27.48
C VAL A 439 -21.26 3.48 -28.16
N LYS A 440 -22.59 3.54 -28.33
CA LYS A 440 -23.25 4.76 -28.80
C LYS A 440 -23.21 5.80 -27.69
N GLY A 441 -22.20 6.66 -27.75
CA GLY A 441 -22.13 7.90 -26.99
C GLY A 441 -21.92 7.70 -25.49
N THR A 442 -20.71 7.32 -25.08
CA THR A 442 -20.22 7.76 -23.77
C THR A 442 -19.96 9.26 -23.90
N SER A 443 -20.99 10.08 -23.65
CA SER A 443 -20.71 11.44 -23.19
C SER A 443 -19.82 11.32 -21.96
N GLU A 444 -18.76 12.13 -21.92
CA GLU A 444 -17.95 12.35 -20.73
C GLU A 444 -18.89 12.34 -19.52
N PHE A 445 -18.59 11.53 -18.51
CA PHE A 445 -19.08 11.84 -17.19
C PHE A 445 -18.35 13.14 -16.80
N MET A 446 -18.90 14.29 -17.20
CA MET A 446 -18.60 15.51 -16.47
C MET A 446 -19.21 15.31 -15.09
N VAL A 447 -18.42 14.75 -14.17
CA VAL A 447 -18.48 15.25 -12.80
C VAL A 447 -18.21 16.75 -12.96
N SER A 448 -19.26 17.53 -12.78
CA SER A 448 -19.30 18.99 -12.86
C SER A 448 -17.94 19.57 -12.51
N SER A 449 -17.22 19.96 -13.55
CA SER A 449 -15.89 20.54 -13.47
C SER A 449 -15.88 21.66 -12.43
N LEU A 450 -14.93 21.58 -11.51
CA LEU A 450 -14.39 22.69 -10.72
C LEU A 450 -14.36 23.97 -11.57
N LYS A 451 -15.31 24.88 -11.33
CA LYS A 451 -15.16 26.30 -11.63
C LYS A 451 -15.65 27.10 -10.43
N PRO A 452 -14.87 28.09 -9.96
CA PRO A 452 -15.25 28.93 -8.82
C PRO A 452 -16.26 29.97 -9.31
N ASN A 453 -17.53 29.83 -8.95
CA ASN A 453 -18.52 30.84 -9.31
C ASN A 453 -18.73 31.85 -8.17
N ARG A 454 -18.29 33.09 -8.43
CA ARG A 454 -18.90 34.29 -7.84
C ARG A 454 -20.32 34.51 -8.42
N PRO A 455 -21.19 35.26 -7.73
CA PRO A 455 -22.64 35.12 -7.90
C PRO A 455 -23.22 36.14 -8.89
N ALA A 456 -24.17 35.69 -9.71
CA ALA A 456 -25.31 36.50 -10.19
C ALA A 456 -26.32 35.58 -10.90
N GLY A 457 -27.60 35.79 -10.62
CA GLY A 457 -28.65 34.80 -10.81
C GLY A 457 -29.31 34.71 -12.19
N ALA A 458 -30.02 33.60 -12.40
CA ALA A 458 -31.31 33.53 -13.09
C ALA A 458 -31.88 32.11 -12.89
N LYS A 459 -33.11 32.03 -12.42
CA LYS A 459 -33.91 30.81 -12.30
C LYS A 459 -34.07 30.11 -13.66
N ARG A 460 -34.00 28.78 -13.69
CA ARG A 460 -34.95 27.91 -14.40
C ARG A 460 -34.87 26.47 -13.89
N THR A 461 -36.06 25.92 -13.74
CA THR A 461 -36.48 24.65 -13.15
C THR A 461 -36.40 23.50 -14.14
N SER A 462 -35.91 22.34 -13.70
CA SER A 462 -36.36 21.02 -14.16
C SER A 462 -36.24 20.01 -13.00
N PRO A 463 -37.13 19.00 -12.92
CA PRO A 463 -37.21 18.09 -11.78
C PRO A 463 -36.28 16.90 -12.00
N ASP A 464 -35.18 16.83 -11.26
CA ASP A 464 -34.35 15.62 -11.22
C ASP A 464 -35.10 14.53 -10.45
N SER A 465 -35.39 13.45 -11.16
CA SER A 465 -35.94 12.23 -10.58
C SER A 465 -34.86 11.56 -9.76
N GLU A 466 -35.13 11.29 -8.49
CA GLU A 466 -34.29 10.46 -7.63
C GLU A 466 -34.12 9.06 -8.27
N ILE A 467 -32.95 8.82 -8.87
CA ILE A 467 -32.61 7.52 -9.46
C ILE A 467 -32.14 6.61 -8.32
N ALA A 468 -32.86 5.50 -8.12
CA ALA A 468 -32.53 4.53 -7.08
C ALA A 468 -31.12 3.92 -7.28
N PRO A 469 -30.36 3.66 -6.19
CA PRO A 469 -28.97 3.15 -6.25
C PRO A 469 -28.77 1.90 -7.12
N PHE A 470 -29.79 1.02 -7.17
CA PHE A 470 -29.77 -0.19 -8.00
C PHE A 470 -29.70 0.11 -9.50
N LYS A 471 -30.35 1.18 -9.97
CA LYS A 471 -30.30 1.59 -11.38
C LYS A 471 -28.93 2.14 -11.77
N ILE A 472 -28.26 2.83 -10.84
CA ILE A 472 -26.91 3.38 -11.03
C ILE A 472 -25.89 2.23 -11.15
N LEU A 473 -25.98 1.23 -10.28
CA LEU A 473 -25.12 0.04 -10.33
C LEU A 473 -25.31 -0.76 -11.62
N GLU A 474 -26.56 -0.98 -12.05
CA GLU A 474 -26.88 -1.69 -13.29
C GLU A 474 -26.38 -0.93 -14.53
N GLU A 475 -26.46 0.40 -14.51
CA GLU A 475 -25.91 1.28 -15.54
C GLU A 475 -24.37 1.22 -15.57
N HIS A 476 -23.69 1.33 -14.42
CA HIS A 476 -22.24 1.18 -14.32
C HIS A 476 -21.76 -0.19 -14.82
N GLN A 477 -22.46 -1.29 -14.48
CA GLN A 477 -22.14 -2.63 -14.98
C GLN A 477 -22.35 -2.76 -16.48
N SER A 478 -23.42 -2.17 -17.02
CA SER A 478 -23.70 -2.20 -18.45
C SER A 478 -22.66 -1.41 -19.25
N ARG A 479 -22.22 -0.28 -18.71
CA ARG A 479 -21.18 0.60 -19.31
C ARG A 479 -19.80 -0.03 -19.21
N LEU A 480 -19.45 -0.66 -18.08
CA LEU A 480 -18.22 -1.44 -17.93
C LEU A 480 -18.17 -2.64 -18.89
N LYS A 481 -19.29 -3.35 -19.08
CA LYS A 481 -19.39 -4.40 -20.10
C LYS A 481 -19.21 -3.88 -21.52
N ALA A 482 -19.64 -2.65 -21.81
CA ALA A 482 -19.46 -2.04 -23.12
C ALA A 482 -17.99 -1.60 -23.35
N LEU A 483 -17.35 -1.02 -22.33
CA LEU A 483 -15.97 -0.53 -22.40
C LEU A 483 -14.94 -1.68 -22.41
N SER A 484 -15.13 -2.72 -21.60
CA SER A 484 -14.27 -3.93 -21.60
C SER A 484 -14.32 -4.74 -22.91
N ARG A 485 -15.32 -4.49 -23.77
CA ARG A 485 -15.40 -5.09 -25.11
C ARG A 485 -14.59 -4.35 -26.16
N THR A 486 -14.08 -3.15 -25.85
CA THR A 486 -13.18 -2.45 -26.77
C THR A 486 -11.80 -3.12 -26.72
N VAL A 487 -11.19 -3.38 -27.88
CA VAL A 487 -9.92 -4.12 -28.07
C VAL A 487 -8.70 -3.37 -27.50
N LEU A 488 -8.91 -2.41 -26.58
CA LEU A 488 -7.85 -1.65 -25.96
C LEU A 488 -6.98 -2.47 -24.98
N ASP A 489 -7.49 -3.61 -24.49
CA ASP A 489 -6.76 -4.49 -23.57
C ASP A 489 -5.56 -5.21 -24.22
N GLN A 490 -5.47 -5.25 -25.55
CA GLN A 490 -4.33 -5.85 -26.26
C GLN A 490 -3.36 -4.83 -26.87
N ILE A 491 -3.70 -3.53 -26.84
CA ILE A 491 -3.01 -2.51 -27.67
C ILE A 491 -2.15 -1.56 -26.84
N MET A 492 -2.39 -1.43 -25.53
CA MET A 492 -1.70 -0.45 -24.70
C MET A 492 -1.27 -1.06 -23.36
N ASP A 493 0.02 -1.35 -23.21
CA ASP A 493 0.63 -1.62 -21.91
C ASP A 493 0.86 -0.30 -21.16
N CYS A 494 0.65 -0.29 -19.83
CA CYS A 494 0.69 0.94 -19.01
C CYS A 494 2.03 1.68 -19.03
N ASP A 495 3.13 1.00 -19.33
CA ASP A 495 4.46 1.62 -19.48
C ASP A 495 4.52 2.63 -20.63
N ASP A 496 3.65 2.49 -21.64
CA ASP A 496 3.56 3.42 -22.76
C ASP A 496 2.71 4.66 -22.44
N LEU A 497 1.83 4.57 -21.43
CA LEU A 497 0.95 5.66 -20.99
C LEU A 497 1.71 6.73 -20.20
N THR A 498 2.57 6.30 -19.28
CA THR A 498 3.33 7.19 -18.39
C THR A 498 4.36 8.01 -19.16
N GLN A 499 4.94 7.44 -20.22
CA GLN A 499 5.95 8.13 -21.04
C GLN A 499 5.36 9.17 -22.01
N LEU A 500 4.08 9.04 -22.37
CA LEU A 500 3.39 9.96 -23.27
C LEU A 500 2.57 11.04 -22.52
N ALA A 501 2.14 10.77 -21.28
CA ALA A 501 1.25 11.66 -20.52
C ALA A 501 1.95 12.73 -19.67
N CYS A 502 3.23 12.58 -19.31
CA CYS A 502 3.94 13.60 -18.54
C CYS A 502 4.34 14.80 -19.40
N GLY A 503 3.51 15.83 -19.33
CA GLY A 503 3.84 17.20 -19.72
C GLY A 503 4.29 18.00 -18.49
N ASP A 504 5.51 17.74 -18.02
CA ASP A 504 6.18 18.59 -17.04
C ASP A 504 7.26 19.44 -17.73
N GLU A 505 7.40 20.69 -17.27
CA GLU A 505 8.02 21.83 -17.97
C GLU A 505 9.55 21.78 -18.26
N GLU A 506 10.19 20.61 -18.30
CA GLU A 506 11.60 20.48 -18.73
C GLU A 506 11.82 19.31 -19.72
N ASP A 507 11.22 19.42 -20.90
CA ASP A 507 11.46 18.49 -22.01
C ASP A 507 12.82 18.81 -22.68
N THR A 508 13.86 18.06 -22.30
CA THR A 508 15.17 18.09 -22.98
C THR A 508 15.05 17.60 -24.45
N PRO A 509 15.91 18.06 -25.37
CA PRO A 509 15.83 17.70 -26.79
C PRO A 509 15.91 16.18 -27.02
N GLU A 510 16.71 15.49 -26.21
CA GLU A 510 16.92 14.04 -26.26
C GLU A 510 15.67 13.26 -25.84
N LYS A 511 14.94 13.72 -24.81
CA LYS A 511 13.66 13.12 -24.39
C LYS A 511 12.57 13.29 -25.45
N ARG A 512 12.55 14.41 -26.19
CA ARG A 512 11.60 14.60 -27.31
C ARG A 512 11.86 13.64 -28.46
N VAL A 513 13.13 13.35 -28.75
CA VAL A 513 13.51 12.39 -29.79
C VAL A 513 13.13 10.97 -29.36
N GLN A 514 13.37 10.59 -28.10
CA GLN A 514 12.95 9.29 -27.57
C GLN A 514 11.41 9.13 -27.54
N LYS A 515 10.66 10.15 -27.08
CA LYS A 515 9.19 10.18 -27.14
C LYS A 515 8.68 10.02 -28.57
N LYS A 516 9.31 10.72 -29.54
CA LYS A 516 8.95 10.63 -30.95
C LYS A 516 9.28 9.26 -31.56
N GLN A 517 10.39 8.66 -31.17
CA GLN A 517 10.78 7.33 -31.62
C GLN A 517 9.82 6.25 -31.09
N ARG A 518 9.49 6.33 -29.79
CA ARG A 518 8.53 5.41 -29.16
C ARG A 518 7.11 5.58 -29.70
N TYR A 519 6.69 6.80 -30.00
CA TYR A 519 5.42 7.08 -30.71
C TYR A 519 5.37 6.38 -32.08
N MET A 520 6.47 6.39 -32.83
CA MET A 520 6.54 5.73 -34.14
C MET A 520 6.53 4.19 -34.00
N GLU A 521 7.18 3.65 -32.98
CA GLU A 521 7.16 2.21 -32.69
C GLU A 521 5.74 1.72 -32.34
N ILE A 522 5.04 2.43 -31.46
CA ILE A 522 3.65 2.10 -31.11
C ILE A 522 2.75 2.22 -32.35
N GLN A 523 2.95 3.25 -33.19
CA GLN A 523 2.19 3.43 -34.42
C GLN A 523 2.38 2.25 -35.39
N GLU A 524 3.58 1.68 -35.48
CA GLU A 524 3.85 0.51 -36.31
C GLU A 524 3.30 -0.79 -35.69
N ILE A 525 3.33 -0.95 -34.37
CA ILE A 525 2.70 -2.09 -33.68
C ILE A 525 1.18 -2.07 -33.92
N VAL A 526 0.53 -0.92 -33.79
CA VAL A 526 -0.92 -0.75 -34.03
C VAL A 526 -1.27 -1.05 -35.49
N LYS A 527 -0.50 -0.51 -36.46
CA LYS A 527 -0.72 -0.82 -37.88
C LYS A 527 -0.55 -2.31 -38.17
N LYS A 528 0.47 -2.94 -37.58
CA LYS A 528 0.75 -4.37 -37.77
C LYS A 528 -0.37 -5.23 -37.22
N ALA A 529 -0.81 -4.98 -35.98
CA ALA A 529 -1.95 -5.66 -35.38
C ALA A 529 -3.23 -5.46 -36.22
N PHE A 530 -3.47 -4.25 -36.71
CA PHE A 530 -4.62 -3.96 -37.58
C PHE A 530 -4.55 -4.70 -38.93
N THR A 531 -3.37 -4.84 -39.52
CA THR A 531 -3.19 -5.62 -40.76
C THR A 531 -3.35 -7.13 -40.53
N GLU A 532 -2.85 -7.64 -39.41
CA GLU A 532 -2.98 -9.05 -39.03
C GLU A 532 -4.47 -9.40 -38.81
N ASP A 533 -5.21 -8.54 -38.12
CA ASP A 533 -6.64 -8.74 -37.84
C ASP A 533 -7.50 -8.63 -39.12
N LYS A 534 -7.10 -7.75 -40.06
CA LYS A 534 -7.69 -7.65 -41.40
C LYS A 534 -7.45 -8.91 -42.25
N GLU A 535 -6.29 -9.56 -42.12
CA GLU A 535 -5.99 -10.81 -42.81
C GLU A 535 -6.74 -12.01 -42.21
N GLU A 536 -6.95 -12.02 -40.89
CA GLU A 536 -7.72 -13.05 -40.20
C GLU A 536 -9.22 -12.97 -40.56
N HIS A 537 -9.78 -11.76 -40.61
CA HIS A 537 -11.16 -11.51 -41.09
C HIS A 537 -11.32 -11.60 -42.62
N GLY A 538 -10.24 -11.42 -43.39
CA GLY A 538 -10.21 -11.63 -44.83
C GLY A 538 -10.26 -13.11 -45.23
N LYS A 539 -9.70 -14.01 -44.40
CA LYS A 539 -9.71 -15.46 -44.63
C LYS A 539 -11.06 -16.11 -44.29
N SER A 540 -11.82 -15.53 -43.36
CA SER A 540 -13.17 -16.00 -43.02
C SER A 540 -14.24 -15.60 -44.05
N SER A 541 -14.01 -14.55 -44.85
CA SER A 541 -14.92 -14.11 -45.91
C SER A 541 -14.69 -14.78 -47.28
N LEU A 542 -13.54 -15.43 -47.50
CA LEU A 542 -13.23 -16.14 -48.76
C LEU A 542 -13.49 -17.65 -48.75
N SER A 543 -13.90 -18.23 -47.61
CA SER A 543 -14.25 -19.65 -47.49
C SER A 543 -15.76 -19.94 -47.54
N ALA A 544 -16.60 -18.92 -47.76
CA ALA A 544 -18.05 -19.06 -47.87
C ALA A 544 -18.57 -18.65 -49.25
N SER A 545 -18.15 -19.33 -50.31
CA SER A 545 -18.81 -19.30 -51.61
C SER A 545 -18.40 -20.50 -52.46
N SER A 546 -19.02 -21.65 -52.22
CA SER A 546 -19.16 -22.71 -53.24
C SER A 546 -20.31 -23.66 -52.89
N SER A 547 -21.28 -23.70 -53.80
CA SER A 547 -22.34 -24.70 -53.97
C SER A 547 -23.55 -24.65 -53.04
N SER A 548 -24.51 -23.82 -53.44
CA SER A 548 -25.93 -24.09 -53.26
C SER A 548 -26.36 -25.24 -54.20
N THR A 549 -26.76 -26.38 -53.64
CA THR A 549 -27.70 -27.28 -54.33
C THR A 549 -28.70 -27.82 -53.32
N SER A 550 -29.92 -27.32 -53.43
CA SER A 550 -31.10 -27.77 -52.72
C SER A 550 -31.60 -29.09 -53.32
N LYS A 551 -31.57 -30.18 -52.54
CA LYS A 551 -32.46 -31.34 -52.73
C LYS A 551 -32.94 -31.89 -51.38
N SER A 552 -34.19 -31.53 -51.10
CA SER A 552 -35.28 -32.28 -50.46
C SER A 552 -35.04 -33.70 -49.90
N ILE A 553 -35.69 -33.94 -48.74
CA ILE A 553 -36.32 -35.18 -48.26
C ILE A 553 -35.44 -36.20 -47.50
N ALA A 554 -35.66 -36.30 -46.17
CA ALA A 554 -36.19 -37.48 -45.46
C ALA A 554 -35.62 -37.67 -44.04
N VAL A 555 -36.46 -37.40 -43.04
CA VAL A 555 -36.84 -38.29 -41.92
C VAL A 555 -35.81 -39.37 -41.49
N LYS A 556 -35.28 -39.27 -40.25
CA LYS A 556 -35.63 -40.15 -39.11
C LYS A 556 -34.84 -39.84 -37.83
N ARG A 557 -35.59 -39.50 -36.78
CA ARG A 557 -35.23 -39.74 -35.38
C ARG A 557 -35.10 -41.25 -35.14
N SER A 558 -34.05 -41.70 -34.45
CA SER A 558 -34.19 -42.57 -33.27
C SER A 558 -32.86 -42.91 -32.58
N LYS A 559 -32.85 -42.63 -31.26
CA LYS A 559 -32.39 -43.46 -30.13
C LYS A 559 -30.90 -43.84 -29.99
N LEU A 560 -30.31 -43.27 -28.92
CA LEU A 560 -29.79 -43.94 -27.72
C LEU A 560 -29.19 -45.36 -27.90
N SER A 561 -27.90 -45.51 -27.55
CA SER A 561 -27.51 -46.36 -26.41
C SER A 561 -26.01 -46.24 -26.09
N HIS A 562 -25.71 -46.13 -24.79
CA HIS A 562 -24.44 -46.42 -24.15
C HIS A 562 -23.78 -47.73 -24.62
N ARG A 563 -22.44 -47.74 -24.71
CA ARG A 563 -21.60 -48.68 -23.93
C ARG A 563 -20.10 -48.34 -23.99
N ARG A 564 -19.54 -48.22 -22.79
CA ARG A 564 -18.16 -48.52 -22.34
C ARG A 564 -17.15 -48.99 -23.41
N ARG A 565 -16.01 -48.32 -23.48
CA ARG A 565 -14.84 -48.71 -22.68
C ARG A 565 -13.98 -47.48 -22.39
#